data_AF-A0A6G7X4C4-F1
#
_entry.id   AF-A0A6G7X4C4-F1
#
_cell.length_a   1.000
_cell.length_b   1.000
_cell.length_c   1.000
_cell.angle_alpha   90.00
_cell.angle_beta   90.00
_cell.angle_gamma   90.00
#
_symmetry.space_group_name_H-M   'P 1'
#
loop_
_entity.id
_entity.type
_entity.pdbx_description
1 polymer ?
#
loop_
_entity_poly.entity_id
_entity_poly.type
_entity_poly.pdbx_seq_one_letter_code
_entity_poly.pdbx_strand_id
1 'polypeptide(L)'
;MKKKKLLFFYVLSLLFTVSCSNEDLDLGKNESKDIDKNGSIEFIYKGKLYSSTYFSTQDSLIILNDKIANEVYRNLGLNPALAVVINEDGVLTYYDSYDEIPSYTSTQTNLRSTYVPTSFTVDLFEDSSYNGKRISFTIDKNNTKVYIPSLRAYGMNDKISSLKYRLARTYSTEPPRYPFPFNIQFTLFEHDNYEGKSITFASTKLYTSDTDREDTVRRLKEVSFGSGKNWNDVASSVIIGQ
;
A
#
# COMPACT_ATOMS: atom_id res chain seq x y z
N MET A 1 -3.11 -36.40 -83.88
CA MET A 1 -2.99 -37.82 -83.48
C MET A 1 -2.09 -37.92 -82.24
N LYS A 2 -2.59 -38.57 -81.19
CA LYS A 2 -1.99 -38.68 -79.85
C LYS A 2 -0.73 -39.57 -79.84
N LYS A 3 0.35 -39.11 -79.18
CA LYS A 3 1.40 -39.93 -78.53
C LYS A 3 1.85 -39.16 -77.27
N LYS A 4 1.43 -39.61 -76.08
CA LYS A 4 2.16 -40.50 -75.14
C LYS A 4 3.32 -39.79 -74.42
N LYS A 5 3.21 -39.76 -73.08
CA LYS A 5 4.19 -40.17 -72.05
C LYS A 5 5.61 -39.55 -72.19
N LEU A 6 6.13 -38.78 -71.23
CA LEU A 6 6.54 -39.12 -69.85
C LEU A 6 8.07 -38.84 -69.73
N LEU A 7 8.54 -38.40 -68.55
CA LEU A 7 9.96 -38.35 -68.07
C LEU A 7 10.83 -37.23 -68.68
N PHE A 8 11.81 -36.58 -68.03
CA PHE A 8 12.41 -36.55 -66.68
C PHE A 8 13.48 -35.43 -66.72
N PHE A 9 13.81 -34.74 -65.61
CA PHE A 9 15.16 -34.22 -65.26
C PHE A 9 15.01 -33.34 -63.99
N TYR A 10 15.25 -33.87 -62.78
CA TYR A 10 16.51 -33.78 -61.99
C TYR A 10 16.93 -32.32 -61.71
N VAL A 11 16.91 -31.86 -60.45
CA VAL A 11 18.06 -31.60 -59.54
C VAL A 11 17.46 -30.69 -58.44
N LEU A 12 17.77 -30.69 -57.15
CA LEU A 12 18.57 -31.48 -56.21
C LEU A 12 18.34 -30.81 -54.84
N SER A 13 18.10 -31.62 -53.81
CA SER A 13 18.42 -31.41 -52.38
C SER A 13 18.24 -30.04 -51.72
N LEU A 14 17.40 -29.98 -50.68
CA LEU A 14 17.91 -29.80 -49.32
C LEU A 14 16.87 -30.22 -48.27
N LEU A 15 17.29 -31.16 -47.44
CA LEU A 15 16.64 -31.64 -46.23
C LEU A 15 16.45 -30.50 -45.22
N PHE A 16 15.31 -30.45 -44.52
CA PHE A 16 15.26 -30.55 -43.05
C PHE A 16 13.85 -30.98 -42.62
N THR A 17 13.82 -31.99 -41.76
CA THR A 17 12.69 -32.75 -41.24
C THR A 17 12.21 -32.21 -39.89
N VAL A 18 10.89 -32.07 -39.69
CA VAL A 18 10.11 -32.22 -38.43
C VAL A 18 8.64 -32.34 -38.91
N SER A 19 7.90 -33.46 -39.02
CA SER A 19 7.54 -34.60 -38.14
C SER A 19 6.99 -34.15 -36.78
N CYS A 20 5.78 -34.40 -36.31
CA CYS A 20 4.63 -35.21 -36.70
C CYS A 20 3.39 -34.55 -36.03
N SER A 21 2.28 -34.39 -36.74
CA SER A 21 1.07 -35.24 -36.74
C SER A 21 0.01 -34.85 -35.69
N ASN A 22 -1.18 -34.64 -36.22
CA ASN A 22 -2.42 -34.20 -35.59
C ASN A 22 -2.96 -35.25 -34.61
N GLU A 23 -3.78 -34.81 -33.65
CA GLU A 23 -5.16 -35.33 -33.45
C GLU A 23 -5.95 -34.48 -32.44
N ASP A 24 -7.22 -34.30 -32.80
CA ASP A 24 -8.42 -34.02 -32.01
C ASP A 24 -8.77 -32.61 -31.47
N LEU A 25 -9.84 -32.09 -32.10
CA LEU A 25 -10.75 -31.06 -31.61
C LEU A 25 -11.43 -31.53 -30.32
N ASP A 26 -11.05 -30.95 -29.18
CA ASP A 26 -11.78 -31.08 -27.92
C ASP A 26 -12.80 -29.94 -27.76
N LEU A 27 -14.03 -30.33 -27.48
CA LEU A 27 -15.20 -29.47 -27.32
C LEU A 27 -15.20 -28.86 -25.92
N GLY A 28 -15.28 -27.52 -25.84
CA GLY A 28 -15.92 -26.81 -24.75
C GLY A 28 -15.36 -27.03 -23.34
N LYS A 29 -14.29 -26.31 -22.99
CA LYS A 29 -14.03 -25.91 -21.59
C LYS A 29 -14.31 -24.43 -21.42
N ASN A 30 -15.54 -24.12 -21.00
CA ASN A 30 -15.75 -22.98 -20.11
C ASN A 30 -15.14 -23.36 -18.76
N GLU A 31 -13.84 -23.14 -18.58
CA GLU A 31 -13.26 -22.99 -17.25
C GLU A 31 -13.16 -21.50 -16.95
N SER A 32 -14.16 -20.99 -16.24
CA SER A 32 -13.98 -19.81 -15.40
C SER A 32 -12.83 -20.11 -14.43
N LYS A 33 -11.64 -19.60 -14.73
CA LYS A 33 -10.56 -19.52 -13.75
C LYS A 33 -10.92 -18.45 -12.71
N ASP A 34 -11.78 -18.84 -11.78
CA ASP A 34 -11.93 -18.15 -10.51
C ASP A 34 -10.74 -18.51 -9.65
N ILE A 35 -9.75 -17.61 -9.62
CA ILE A 35 -8.60 -17.74 -8.74
C ILE A 35 -8.98 -17.10 -7.41
N ASP A 36 -9.51 -17.91 -6.50
CA ASP A 36 -9.51 -17.59 -5.07
C ASP A 36 -8.06 -17.29 -4.65
N LYS A 37 -7.80 -16.05 -4.25
CA LYS A 37 -6.50 -15.69 -3.66
C LYS A 37 -6.52 -16.06 -2.19
N ASN A 38 -5.72 -17.06 -1.86
CA ASN A 38 -5.48 -17.47 -0.48
C ASN A 38 -4.28 -16.70 0.09
N GLY A 39 -4.40 -16.23 1.32
CA GLY A 39 -3.32 -15.56 2.05
C GLY A 39 -3.52 -15.67 3.56
N SER A 40 -2.65 -14.98 4.32
CA SER A 40 -2.78 -14.82 5.77
C SER A 40 -2.80 -13.34 6.12
N ILE A 41 -3.59 -12.98 7.13
CA ILE A 41 -3.64 -11.64 7.68
C ILE A 41 -3.42 -11.70 9.18
N GLU A 42 -2.70 -10.71 9.70
CA GLU A 42 -2.52 -10.47 11.12
C GLU A 42 -2.91 -9.04 11.45
N PHE A 43 -3.65 -8.87 12.53
CA PHE A 43 -4.06 -7.56 12.99
C PHE A 43 -4.26 -7.50 14.50
N ILE A 44 -4.06 -6.32 15.07
CA ILE A 44 -4.25 -6.05 16.49
C ILE A 44 -5.52 -5.23 16.65
N TYR A 45 -6.37 -5.62 17.60
CA TYR A 45 -7.52 -4.83 18.02
C TYR A 45 -7.71 -4.97 19.53
N LYS A 46 -7.90 -3.84 20.23
CA LYS A 46 -8.02 -3.80 21.70
C LYS A 46 -6.91 -4.57 22.42
N GLY A 47 -5.67 -4.42 21.93
CA GLY A 47 -4.48 -5.07 22.48
C GLY A 47 -4.36 -6.58 22.23
N LYS A 48 -5.30 -7.18 21.49
CA LYS A 48 -5.28 -8.61 21.14
C LYS A 48 -4.86 -8.79 19.68
N LEU A 49 -3.90 -9.68 19.45
CA LEU A 49 -3.51 -10.14 18.12
C LEU A 49 -4.51 -11.18 17.60
N TYR A 50 -4.98 -10.95 16.38
CA TYR A 50 -5.80 -11.86 15.60
C TYR A 50 -5.01 -12.27 14.37
N SER A 51 -5.06 -13.56 14.02
CA SER A 51 -4.39 -14.10 12.85
C SER A 51 -5.30 -15.11 12.19
N SER A 52 -5.37 -15.09 10.86
CA SER A 52 -6.17 -16.04 10.10
C SER A 52 -5.66 -16.15 8.68
N THR A 53 -5.83 -17.33 8.08
CA THR A 53 -5.86 -17.44 6.62
C THR A 53 -7.16 -16.84 6.08
N TYR A 54 -7.14 -16.40 4.84
CA TYR A 54 -8.31 -15.82 4.18
C TYR A 54 -8.42 -16.31 2.75
N PHE A 55 -9.64 -16.22 2.22
CA PHE A 55 -9.92 -16.24 0.80
C PHE A 55 -10.54 -14.91 0.39
N SER A 56 -10.18 -14.42 -0.80
CA SER A 56 -10.78 -13.23 -1.39
C SER A 56 -11.78 -13.65 -2.45
N THR A 57 -13.00 -13.12 -2.40
CA THR A 57 -13.93 -13.24 -3.53
C THR A 57 -13.49 -12.34 -4.68
N GLN A 58 -14.12 -12.50 -5.86
CA GLN A 58 -13.91 -11.64 -7.02
C GLN A 58 -14.10 -10.14 -6.71
N ASP A 59 -14.99 -9.81 -5.76
CA ASP A 59 -15.32 -8.44 -5.36
C ASP A 59 -14.34 -7.85 -4.33
N SER A 60 -13.17 -8.47 -4.14
CA SER A 60 -12.19 -8.10 -3.11
C SER A 60 -12.72 -8.20 -1.66
N LEU A 61 -13.79 -8.97 -1.46
CA LEU A 61 -14.29 -9.30 -0.12
C LEU A 61 -13.34 -10.31 0.51
N ILE A 62 -12.69 -9.91 1.60
CA ILE A 62 -11.82 -10.78 2.39
C ILE A 62 -12.67 -11.51 3.43
N ILE A 63 -12.67 -12.83 3.39
CA ILE A 63 -13.32 -13.68 4.40
C ILE A 63 -12.24 -14.46 5.13
N LEU A 64 -12.20 -14.30 6.46
CA LEU A 64 -11.23 -14.98 7.32
C LEU A 64 -11.75 -16.35 7.73
N ASN A 65 -10.88 -17.37 7.70
CA ASN A 65 -11.22 -18.74 8.09
C ASN A 65 -11.43 -18.90 9.60
N ASP A 66 -10.68 -18.16 10.43
CA ASP A 66 -10.94 -18.13 11.87
C ASP A 66 -12.22 -17.34 12.15
N LYS A 67 -13.20 -18.01 12.76
CA LYS A 67 -14.54 -17.44 12.99
C LYS A 67 -14.50 -16.18 13.85
N ILE A 68 -13.67 -16.16 14.89
CA ILE A 68 -13.60 -15.05 15.84
C ILE A 68 -12.90 -13.86 15.17
N ALA A 69 -11.77 -14.10 14.50
CA ALA A 69 -11.07 -13.07 13.73
C ALA A 69 -11.96 -12.51 12.63
N ASN A 70 -12.72 -13.35 11.91
CA ASN A 70 -13.63 -12.91 10.86
C ASN A 70 -14.76 -12.02 11.40
N GLU A 71 -15.36 -12.39 12.53
CA GLU A 71 -16.40 -11.59 13.17
C GLU A 71 -15.86 -10.22 13.57
N VAL A 72 -14.69 -10.18 14.23
CA VAL A 72 -14.03 -8.93 14.60
C VAL A 72 -13.71 -8.10 13.35
N TYR A 73 -13.07 -8.69 12.34
CA TYR A 73 -12.67 -8.00 11.11
C TYR A 73 -13.86 -7.40 10.35
N ARG A 74 -14.99 -8.12 10.28
CA ARG A 74 -16.23 -7.62 9.69
C ARG A 74 -16.80 -6.45 10.49
N ASN A 75 -16.83 -6.55 11.82
CA ASN A 75 -17.35 -5.49 12.69
C ASN A 75 -16.51 -4.22 12.59
N LEU A 76 -15.17 -4.33 12.47
CA LEU A 76 -14.29 -3.19 12.21
C LEU A 76 -14.68 -2.47 10.91
N GLY A 77 -14.95 -3.21 9.84
CA GLY A 77 -15.39 -2.64 8.56
C GLY A 77 -16.67 -1.81 8.66
N LEU A 78 -17.58 -2.15 9.58
CA LEU A 78 -18.85 -1.44 9.80
C LEU A 78 -18.69 -0.14 10.60
N ASN A 79 -17.59 0.05 11.32
CA ASN A 79 -17.38 1.24 12.15
C ASN A 79 -17.04 2.47 11.27
N PRO A 80 -17.89 3.51 11.18
CA PRO A 80 -17.64 4.67 10.32
C PRO A 80 -16.47 5.55 10.78
N ALA A 81 -16.03 5.44 12.03
CA ALA A 81 -14.91 6.21 12.57
C ALA A 81 -13.60 5.40 12.64
N LEU A 82 -13.57 4.17 12.11
CA LEU A 82 -12.46 3.23 12.25
C LEU A 82 -11.11 3.88 11.92
N ALA A 83 -10.15 3.74 12.83
CA ALA A 83 -8.79 4.16 12.60
C ALA A 83 -7.84 2.96 12.51
N VAL A 84 -6.90 3.03 11.58
CA VAL A 84 -5.90 1.98 11.34
C VAL A 84 -4.50 2.59 11.40
N VAL A 85 -3.58 1.97 12.13
CA VAL A 85 -2.16 2.29 12.13
C VAL A 85 -1.41 1.15 11.44
N ILE A 86 -0.58 1.48 10.44
CA ILE A 86 0.37 0.53 9.87
C ILE A 86 1.65 0.59 10.72
N ASN A 87 1.94 -0.49 11.45
CA ASN A 87 3.14 -0.62 12.25
C ASN A 87 4.38 -0.91 11.38
N GLU A 88 5.57 -0.79 11.97
CA GLU A 88 6.86 -1.06 11.30
C GLU A 88 7.02 -2.48 10.73
N ASP A 89 6.37 -3.44 11.38
CA ASP A 89 6.36 -4.85 11.01
C ASP A 89 5.32 -5.16 9.92
N GLY A 90 4.56 -4.14 9.49
CA GLY A 90 3.47 -4.27 8.53
C GLY A 90 2.17 -4.78 9.16
N VAL A 91 2.14 -5.06 10.47
CA VAL A 91 0.92 -5.47 11.17
C VAL A 91 0.01 -4.26 11.34
N LEU A 92 -1.28 -4.46 11.06
CA LEU A 92 -2.29 -3.42 11.19
C LEU A 92 -2.81 -3.39 12.63
N THR A 93 -2.81 -2.20 13.24
CA THR A 93 -3.48 -1.98 14.53
C THR A 93 -4.73 -1.16 14.31
N TYR A 94 -5.88 -1.70 14.71
CA TYR A 94 -7.18 -1.08 14.61
C TYR A 94 -7.59 -0.42 15.92
N TYR A 95 -8.24 0.73 15.80
CA TYR A 95 -8.80 1.54 16.88
C TYR A 95 -10.25 1.90 16.56
N ASP A 96 -11.07 2.14 17.58
CA ASP A 96 -12.48 2.46 17.37
C ASP A 96 -12.64 3.89 16.79
N SER A 97 -11.65 4.77 16.99
CA SER A 97 -11.59 6.09 16.37
C SER A 97 -10.16 6.64 16.26
N TYR A 98 -9.96 7.68 15.44
CA TYR A 98 -8.67 8.38 15.32
C TYR A 98 -8.17 8.93 16.68
N ASP A 99 -9.09 9.39 17.53
CA ASP A 99 -8.77 9.97 18.84
C ASP A 99 -8.17 8.96 19.83
N GLU A 100 -8.33 7.66 19.57
CA GLU A 100 -7.72 6.60 20.38
C GLU A 100 -6.26 6.30 20.00
N ILE A 101 -5.78 6.82 18.85
CA ILE A 101 -4.40 6.60 18.43
C ILE A 101 -3.47 7.33 19.41
N PRO A 102 -2.57 6.63 20.10
CA PRO A 102 -1.64 7.27 21.03
C PRO A 102 -0.81 8.33 20.31
N SER A 103 -0.78 9.55 20.86
CA SER A 103 0.16 10.56 20.37
C SER A 103 1.59 10.07 20.59
N TYR A 104 2.42 10.05 19.54
CA TYR A 104 3.84 9.78 19.68
C TYR A 104 4.54 11.01 20.28
N THR A 105 4.31 11.30 21.56
CA THR A 105 5.14 12.27 22.28
C THR A 105 6.53 11.66 22.45
N SER A 106 7.49 12.03 21.59
CA SER A 106 8.88 11.61 21.79
C SER A 106 9.46 12.32 23.02
N THR A 107 9.25 11.76 24.20
CA THR A 107 10.04 12.09 25.38
C THR A 107 11.23 11.15 25.45
N GLN A 108 12.24 11.31 24.59
CA GLN A 108 13.58 10.81 24.90
C GLN A 108 14.68 11.79 24.48
N THR A 109 15.12 12.51 25.52
CA THR A 109 16.46 13.03 25.75
C THR A 109 17.52 11.94 25.58
N ASN A 110 18.63 12.26 24.91
CA ASN A 110 19.87 11.47 24.73
C ASN A 110 19.94 10.53 23.51
N LEU A 111 19.81 11.09 22.31
CA LEU A 111 20.18 10.38 21.09
C LEU A 111 21.67 10.62 20.78
N ARG A 112 22.47 9.55 20.77
CA ARG A 112 23.86 9.52 20.26
C ARG A 112 23.89 9.27 18.75
N SER A 113 23.04 9.98 18.00
CA SER A 113 23.07 9.95 16.54
C SER A 113 23.85 11.16 16.03
N THR A 114 24.81 10.94 15.14
CA THR A 114 25.45 12.01 14.36
C THR A 114 24.56 12.51 13.23
N TYR A 115 23.39 11.90 13.02
CA TYR A 115 22.39 12.35 12.05
C TYR A 115 21.15 12.87 12.76
N VAL A 116 20.77 14.08 12.41
CA VAL A 116 19.56 14.73 12.93
C VAL A 116 18.51 14.81 11.84
N PRO A 117 17.26 14.42 12.11
CA PRO A 117 16.12 14.68 11.25
C PRO A 117 15.98 16.17 10.92
N THR A 118 15.79 16.52 9.65
CA THR A 118 15.66 17.91 9.20
C THR A 118 14.29 18.20 8.64
N SER A 119 13.68 17.25 7.92
CA SER A 119 12.34 17.37 7.39
C SER A 119 11.70 16.02 7.14
N PHE A 120 10.37 16.00 7.09
CA PHE A 120 9.58 14.86 6.67
C PHE A 120 8.68 15.28 5.52
N THR A 121 8.72 14.55 4.43
CA THR A 121 7.93 14.83 3.22
C THR A 121 7.00 13.67 2.92
N VAL A 122 5.73 13.98 2.66
CA VAL A 122 4.72 13.05 2.17
C VAL A 122 4.36 13.43 0.73
N ASP A 123 4.47 12.47 -0.17
CA ASP A 123 4.07 12.56 -1.57
C ASP A 123 2.85 11.68 -1.82
N LEU A 124 1.76 12.28 -2.29
CA LEU A 124 0.52 11.60 -2.64
C LEU A 124 0.36 11.61 -4.16
N PHE A 125 0.06 10.45 -4.74
CA PHE A 125 -0.03 10.24 -6.19
C PHE A 125 -1.43 9.79 -6.59
N GLU A 126 -1.92 10.35 -7.69
CA GLU A 126 -3.25 10.05 -8.23
C GLU A 126 -3.36 8.59 -8.66
N ASP A 127 -2.33 8.07 -9.33
CA ASP A 127 -2.35 6.70 -9.82
C ASP A 127 -1.49 5.76 -8.97
N SER A 128 -1.71 4.46 -9.15
CA SER A 128 -0.87 3.43 -8.55
C SER A 128 0.58 3.48 -9.05
N SER A 129 1.50 2.94 -8.24
CA SER A 129 2.94 2.88 -8.54
C SER A 129 3.57 4.25 -8.81
N TYR A 130 3.10 5.28 -8.10
CA TYR A 130 3.62 6.64 -8.09
C TYR A 130 3.49 7.39 -9.42
N ASN A 131 2.41 7.12 -10.16
CA ASN A 131 2.10 7.76 -11.44
C ASN A 131 1.03 8.85 -11.28
N GLY A 132 0.75 9.54 -12.38
CA GLY A 132 -0.28 10.57 -12.43
C GLY A 132 0.12 11.87 -11.74
N LYS A 133 -0.87 12.65 -11.30
CA LYS A 133 -0.65 13.89 -10.57
C LYS A 133 -0.03 13.60 -9.19
N ARG A 134 0.91 14.46 -8.78
CA ARG A 134 1.58 14.40 -7.48
C ARG A 134 1.34 15.69 -6.70
N ILE A 135 1.08 15.55 -5.41
CA ILE A 135 1.14 16.63 -4.42
C ILE A 135 2.09 16.25 -3.29
N SER A 136 2.80 17.26 -2.77
CA SER A 136 3.86 17.07 -1.79
C SER A 136 3.67 18.01 -0.61
N PHE A 137 3.79 17.46 0.60
CA PHE A 137 3.72 18.23 1.83
C PHE A 137 4.96 17.95 2.66
N THR A 138 5.59 19.00 3.18
CA THR A 138 6.81 18.88 3.98
C THR A 138 6.65 19.59 5.31
N ILE A 139 7.01 18.90 6.39
CA ILE A 139 7.21 19.48 7.72
C ILE A 139 8.71 19.55 8.03
N ASP A 140 9.10 20.54 8.82
CA ASP A 140 10.48 20.76 9.26
C ASP A 140 10.51 21.35 10.68
N LYS A 141 11.67 21.81 11.14
CA LYS A 141 11.85 22.41 12.47
C LYS A 141 10.98 23.67 12.72
N ASN A 142 10.59 24.39 11.66
CA ASN A 142 9.82 25.63 11.76
C ASN A 142 8.32 25.36 11.59
N ASN A 143 7.98 24.31 10.85
CA ASN A 143 6.61 23.88 10.64
C ASN A 143 6.49 22.39 10.93
N THR A 144 6.22 22.03 12.18
CA THR A 144 6.22 20.64 12.64
C THR A 144 4.92 19.90 12.38
N LYS A 145 3.86 20.60 11.95
CA LYS A 145 2.55 20.03 11.65
C LYS A 145 1.91 20.67 10.43
N VAL A 146 1.32 19.87 9.56
CA VAL A 146 0.54 20.34 8.41
C VAL A 146 -0.87 19.75 8.49
N TYR A 147 -1.85 20.63 8.35
CA TYR A 147 -3.28 20.33 8.41
C TYR A 147 -3.90 20.70 7.06
N ILE A 148 -4.35 19.68 6.32
CA ILE A 148 -5.02 19.87 5.03
C ILE A 148 -6.46 19.39 5.16
N PRO A 149 -7.41 20.29 5.46
CA PRO A 149 -8.79 19.90 5.74
C PRO A 149 -9.53 19.42 4.48
N SER A 150 -9.02 19.72 3.28
CA SER A 150 -9.57 19.16 2.05
C SER A 150 -8.52 19.09 0.96
N LEU A 151 -8.41 17.91 0.32
CA LEU A 151 -7.58 17.66 -0.85
C LEU A 151 -8.21 18.20 -2.14
N ARG A 152 -9.46 18.68 -2.07
CA ARG A 152 -10.16 19.32 -3.19
C ARG A 152 -9.45 20.58 -3.69
N ALA A 153 -8.86 21.37 -2.80
CA ALA A 153 -8.05 22.54 -3.16
C ALA A 153 -6.86 22.17 -4.06
N TYR A 154 -6.42 20.92 -3.97
CA TYR A 154 -5.35 20.35 -4.78
C TYR A 154 -5.89 19.52 -5.95
N GLY A 155 -7.20 19.35 -6.10
CA GLY A 155 -7.84 18.46 -7.08
C GLY A 155 -7.50 16.98 -6.88
N MET A 156 -7.26 16.56 -5.64
CA MET A 156 -6.81 15.20 -5.26
C MET A 156 -7.78 14.49 -4.31
N ASN A 157 -8.99 15.02 -4.11
CA ASN A 157 -10.04 14.36 -3.33
C ASN A 157 -10.42 13.03 -3.97
N ASP A 158 -10.51 11.95 -3.18
CA ASP A 158 -10.97 10.63 -3.62
C ASP A 158 -10.20 10.12 -4.84
N LYS A 159 -8.90 10.41 -4.88
CA LYS A 159 -8.05 10.16 -6.06
C LYS A 159 -6.69 9.58 -5.72
N ILE A 160 -6.36 9.40 -4.44
CA ILE A 160 -5.02 8.95 -4.07
C ILE A 160 -4.97 7.43 -4.18
N SER A 161 -4.11 6.92 -5.04
CA SER A 161 -3.91 5.47 -5.24
C SER A 161 -2.53 4.97 -4.80
N SER A 162 -1.55 5.86 -4.62
CA SER A 162 -0.24 5.50 -4.06
C SER A 162 0.45 6.65 -3.34
N LEU A 163 1.45 6.34 -2.51
CA LEU A 163 2.17 7.35 -1.75
C LEU A 163 3.62 6.98 -1.49
N LYS A 164 4.42 8.01 -1.21
CA LYS A 164 5.78 7.91 -0.68
C LYS A 164 5.90 8.85 0.51
N TYR A 165 6.70 8.46 1.49
CA TYR A 165 7.04 9.36 2.58
C TYR A 165 8.49 9.17 2.96
N ARG A 166 9.17 10.28 3.27
CA ARG A 166 10.60 10.29 3.47
C ARG A 166 11.01 11.19 4.61
N LEU A 167 11.96 10.70 5.39
CA LEU A 167 12.61 11.46 6.45
C LEU A 167 14.01 11.88 5.98
N ALA A 168 14.19 13.18 5.77
CA ALA A 168 15.49 13.75 5.44
C ALA A 168 16.32 13.94 6.71
N ARG A 169 17.62 13.71 6.61
CA ARG A 169 18.56 13.83 7.73
C ARG A 169 19.82 14.55 7.28
N THR A 170 20.51 15.16 8.23
CA THR A 170 21.82 15.75 7.98
C THR A 170 22.79 15.37 9.08
N TYR A 171 24.06 15.28 8.71
CA TYR A 171 25.13 15.07 9.65
C TYR A 171 25.25 16.29 10.57
N SER A 172 25.31 16.06 11.88
CA SER A 172 25.53 17.07 12.90
C SER A 172 26.67 16.64 13.80
N THR A 173 27.65 17.53 13.94
CA THR A 173 28.76 17.42 14.89
C THR A 173 28.38 17.89 16.29
N GLU A 174 27.24 18.56 16.42
CA GLU A 174 26.70 18.98 17.71
C GLU A 174 25.70 17.93 18.21
N PRO A 175 25.64 17.67 19.53
CA PRO A 175 24.55 16.87 20.07
C PRO A 175 23.21 17.50 19.63
N PRO A 176 22.17 16.71 19.27
CA PRO A 176 20.90 17.25 18.79
C PRO A 176 20.32 18.22 19.84
N ARG A 177 20.53 19.52 19.62
CA ARG A 177 20.00 20.62 20.45
C ARG A 177 18.54 20.93 20.11
N TYR A 178 17.98 20.29 19.09
CA TYR A 178 16.71 20.67 18.46
C TYR A 178 15.66 19.55 18.45
N PRO A 179 14.38 19.90 18.72
CA PRO A 179 13.30 18.96 18.96
C PRO A 179 12.51 18.62 17.69
N PHE A 180 13.16 18.32 16.56
CA PHE A 180 12.38 17.74 15.46
C PHE A 180 11.96 16.32 15.89
N PRO A 181 10.66 16.01 15.89
CA PRO A 181 10.17 14.75 16.43
C PRO A 181 10.83 13.59 15.69
N PHE A 182 11.33 12.68 16.50
CA PHE A 182 12.01 11.47 16.07
C PHE A 182 10.99 10.44 15.54
N ASN A 183 9.76 10.49 16.04
CA ASN A 183 8.66 9.71 15.52
C ASN A 183 7.73 10.66 14.78
N ILE A 184 7.58 10.45 13.47
CA ILE A 184 6.66 11.25 12.67
C ILE A 184 5.68 10.31 12.00
N GLN A 185 4.42 10.69 12.07
CA GLN A 185 3.35 10.03 11.36
C GLN A 185 2.58 11.03 10.51
N PHE A 186 1.87 10.47 9.54
CA PHE A 186 0.81 11.19 8.85
C PHE A 186 -0.42 10.30 8.75
N THR A 187 -1.58 10.94 8.69
CA THR A 187 -2.88 10.28 8.67
C THR A 187 -3.70 10.80 7.51
N LEU A 188 -4.20 9.87 6.68
CA LEU A 188 -5.22 10.14 5.68
C LEU A 188 -6.61 9.87 6.26
N PHE A 189 -7.59 10.66 5.86
CA PHE A 189 -8.98 10.53 6.29
C PHE A 189 -9.90 10.39 5.09
N GLU A 190 -10.94 9.57 5.23
CA GLU A 190 -11.95 9.29 4.20
C GLU A 190 -12.74 10.55 3.81
N HIS A 191 -12.98 11.47 4.73
CA HIS A 191 -13.76 12.68 4.47
C HIS A 191 -12.96 13.96 4.67
N ASP A 192 -13.51 15.06 4.19
CA ASP A 192 -13.01 16.41 4.48
C ASP A 192 -13.02 16.66 6.01
N ASN A 193 -12.21 17.60 6.48
CA ASN A 193 -12.10 18.04 7.87
C ASN A 193 -11.74 16.93 8.87
N TYR A 194 -10.95 15.93 8.42
CA TYR A 194 -10.42 14.86 9.27
C TYR A 194 -11.50 13.91 9.81
N GLU A 195 -12.57 13.72 9.04
CA GLU A 195 -13.70 12.87 9.40
C GLU A 195 -13.68 11.50 8.71
N GLY A 196 -14.56 10.62 9.18
CA GLY A 196 -14.72 9.27 8.66
C GLY A 196 -13.60 8.34 9.13
N LYS A 197 -13.34 7.30 8.35
CA LYS A 197 -12.25 6.36 8.65
C LYS A 197 -10.90 7.01 8.44
N SER A 198 -9.87 6.53 9.14
CA SER A 198 -8.51 7.06 9.02
C SER A 198 -7.45 5.98 8.90
N ILE A 199 -6.37 6.28 8.20
CA ILE A 199 -5.17 5.45 8.15
C ILE A 199 -3.92 6.25 8.43
N THR A 200 -3.14 5.76 9.38
CA THR A 200 -1.92 6.38 9.87
C THR A 200 -0.72 5.55 9.44
N PHE A 201 0.26 6.23 8.85
CA PHE A 201 1.55 5.66 8.49
C PHE A 201 2.60 6.29 9.40
N ALA A 202 3.30 5.45 10.16
CA ALA A 202 4.34 5.89 11.09
C ALA A 202 5.73 5.64 10.48
N SER A 203 6.61 6.64 10.54
CA SER A 203 8.03 6.49 10.27
C SER A 203 8.78 6.44 11.60
N THR A 204 9.08 5.22 12.06
CA THR A 204 9.63 4.97 13.40
C THR A 204 11.05 4.36 13.37
N LYS A 205 11.54 3.94 12.19
CA LYS A 205 12.91 3.41 12.05
C LYS A 205 13.96 4.50 11.93
N LEU A 206 14.34 5.04 13.08
CA LEU A 206 15.41 6.03 13.18
C LEU A 206 16.83 5.48 13.17
N TYR A 207 17.01 4.16 13.26
CA TYR A 207 18.25 3.64 13.83
C TYR A 207 19.18 2.88 12.88
N THR A 208 18.91 2.83 11.57
CA THR A 208 19.73 2.03 10.66
C THR A 208 20.06 2.75 9.35
N SER A 209 21.34 3.12 9.22
CA SER A 209 22.07 3.54 8.01
C SER A 209 21.86 4.95 7.43
N ASP A 210 22.93 5.38 6.77
CA ASP A 210 23.44 6.71 6.40
C ASP A 210 22.67 7.46 5.31
N THR A 211 21.42 7.08 5.03
CA THR A 211 20.71 7.53 3.82
C THR A 211 19.31 8.05 4.13
N ASP A 212 18.89 9.07 3.37
CA ASP A 212 17.48 9.47 3.26
C ASP A 212 16.63 8.21 3.05
N ARG A 213 15.68 7.98 3.96
CA ARG A 213 14.84 6.78 3.93
C ARG A 213 13.50 7.16 3.32
N GLU A 214 13.14 6.47 2.25
CA GLU A 214 11.84 6.58 1.59
C GLU A 214 11.08 5.29 1.83
N ASP A 215 9.94 5.41 2.51
CA ASP A 215 8.96 4.36 2.63
C ASP A 215 7.87 4.58 1.56
N THR A 216 7.29 3.49 1.08
CA THR A 216 6.40 3.57 -0.08
C THR A 216 5.20 2.64 0.04
N VAL A 217 4.07 3.10 -0.48
CA VAL A 217 2.87 2.29 -0.66
C VAL A 217 2.50 2.36 -2.12
N ARG A 218 2.82 1.30 -2.88
CA ARG A 218 2.62 1.24 -4.33
C ARG A 218 1.14 1.26 -4.73
N ARG A 219 0.28 0.68 -3.88
CA ARG A 219 -1.12 0.45 -4.19
C ARG A 219 -1.94 0.52 -2.91
N LEU A 220 -2.68 1.61 -2.72
CA LEU A 220 -3.60 1.73 -1.58
C LEU A 220 -4.76 0.74 -1.66
N LYS A 221 -5.07 0.21 -2.86
CA LYS A 221 -6.05 -0.88 -3.01
C LYS A 221 -5.73 -2.14 -2.20
N GLU A 222 -4.46 -2.35 -1.84
CA GLU A 222 -4.02 -3.50 -1.07
C GLU A 222 -4.15 -3.28 0.44
N VAL A 223 -4.44 -2.04 0.84
CA VAL A 223 -4.59 -1.66 2.24
C VAL A 223 -6.07 -1.61 2.55
N SER A 224 -6.56 -2.67 3.20
CA SER A 224 -7.96 -2.81 3.59
C SER A 224 -8.19 -2.29 5.01
N PHE A 225 -9.34 -1.64 5.21
CA PHE A 225 -9.81 -1.21 6.53
C PHE A 225 -11.10 -1.96 6.92
N GLY A 226 -11.27 -3.16 6.39
CA GLY A 226 -12.45 -4.01 6.60
C GLY A 226 -12.87 -4.72 5.31
N SER A 227 -13.64 -5.78 5.46
CA SER A 227 -14.05 -6.63 4.33
C SER A 227 -14.78 -5.82 3.24
N GLY A 228 -14.29 -5.90 2.00
CA GLY A 228 -14.91 -5.27 0.81
C GLY A 228 -14.58 -3.80 0.58
N LYS A 229 -13.76 -3.15 1.43
CA LYS A 229 -13.28 -1.77 1.21
C LYS A 229 -11.75 -1.69 1.34
N ASN A 230 -11.17 -0.74 0.60
CA ASN A 230 -9.74 -0.47 0.59
C ASN A 230 -9.49 1.04 0.45
N TRP A 231 -8.25 1.47 0.67
CA TRP A 231 -7.87 2.90 0.69
C TRP A 231 -7.66 3.54 -0.69
N ASN A 232 -7.92 2.83 -1.80
CA ASN A 232 -7.75 3.39 -3.13
C ASN A 232 -8.80 4.46 -3.42
N ASP A 233 -8.37 5.66 -3.78
CA ASP A 233 -9.29 6.75 -4.19
C ASP A 233 -10.30 7.11 -3.09
N VAL A 234 -9.91 6.99 -1.82
CA VAL A 234 -10.79 7.23 -0.66
C VAL A 234 -10.44 8.51 0.09
N ALA A 235 -9.17 8.91 0.11
CA ALA A 235 -8.71 9.98 0.99
C ALA A 235 -9.17 11.37 0.51
N SER A 236 -9.72 12.14 1.46
CA SER A 236 -10.21 13.51 1.24
C SER A 236 -9.49 14.56 2.10
N SER A 237 -8.88 14.19 3.23
CA SER A 237 -8.07 15.12 4.04
C SER A 237 -6.85 14.44 4.66
N VAL A 238 -5.88 15.24 5.12
CA VAL A 238 -4.60 14.73 5.66
C VAL A 238 -4.05 15.58 6.81
N ILE A 239 -3.50 14.91 7.82
CA ILE A 239 -2.70 15.49 8.90
C ILE A 239 -1.29 14.93 8.81
N ILE A 240 -0.27 15.78 8.94
CA ILE A 240 1.14 15.37 8.95
C ILE A 240 1.80 15.96 10.20
N GLY A 241 2.52 15.13 10.95
CA GLY A 241 3.15 15.51 12.21
C GLY A 241 2.16 15.38 13.38
N GLN A 242 2.40 14.42 14.27
CA GLN A 242 1.66 14.26 15.53
C GLN A 242 2.61 14.05 16.69
#